data_AF-A0A5C7N8R9-F1
#
_entry.id   AF-A0A5C7N8R9-F1
#
_cell.length_a   1.000
_cell.length_b   1.000
_cell.length_c   1.000
_cell.angle_alpha   90.00
_cell.angle_beta   90.00
_cell.angle_gamma   90.00
#
_symmetry.space_group_name_H-M   'P 1'
#
loop_
_entity.id
_entity.type
_entity.pdbx_description
1 polymer ?
#
loop_
_entity_poly.entity_id
_entity_poly.type
_entity_poly.pdbx_seq_one_letter_code
_entity_poly.pdbx_strand_id
1 'polypeptide(L)'
;PGVSSVTAAPAHAGVPLTHRDFTSTVTIVTGHGQEPNPYLGETAGRAARPPVDWAALPRDGTLVVLMGLKNGAAIAASLLKAGWPPSTPALAVASGTLPEQKTARAPLADFGAVLRRARLTPPGLLVFGRVVGLGPRLDWFSRRPLFGKTVLVARPADQAGPLTALLEERGARVVECPAIRVQPLAPSAAQRAALRAFDFDGVLFTSVNAVRWARPHLPPAGIGRARAYAVGPKTADALRAAGVPVAGVASEYRAEGLARVLPKNLKGRKFLFPRAEAGRDVLIRFLEKAGARVTLWPVYRTVRLATPPAVRRGLAADRFDAAAFTSSSTVEAVLGGLAPAARRKIFETTRALSIGPLTSKTLRAHGAGRGLVEARGATVESMVEALEKAWE
;
A
#
# COMPACT_ATOMS: atom_id res chain seq x y z
N PRO A 1 -17.02 5.86 4.23
CA PRO A 1 -17.98 6.10 3.11
C PRO A 1 -19.23 5.21 3.21
N GLY A 2 -20.36 5.85 3.52
CA GLY A 2 -21.69 5.74 2.87
C GLY A 2 -22.49 4.43 2.78
N VAL A 3 -21.87 3.25 2.66
CA VAL A 3 -22.60 2.00 2.39
C VAL A 3 -22.71 1.17 3.67
N SER A 4 -23.93 0.79 4.05
CA SER A 4 -24.19 0.00 5.25
C SER A 4 -23.54 -1.38 5.18
N SER A 5 -23.05 -1.88 6.33
CA SER A 5 -22.51 -3.24 6.44
C SER A 5 -23.54 -4.31 6.07
N VAL A 6 -24.83 -4.03 6.25
CA VAL A 6 -25.97 -4.89 5.85
C VAL A 6 -25.87 -5.29 4.38
N THR A 7 -25.52 -4.36 3.50
CA THR A 7 -25.44 -4.60 2.06
C THR A 7 -24.01 -4.89 1.62
N ALA A 8 -23.04 -4.17 2.19
CA ALA A 8 -21.66 -4.27 1.76
C ALA A 8 -21.03 -5.64 2.06
N ALA A 9 -21.21 -6.16 3.28
CA ALA A 9 -20.56 -7.41 3.69
C ALA A 9 -21.11 -8.65 2.94
N PRO A 10 -22.44 -8.83 2.76
CA PRO A 10 -22.97 -9.93 1.94
C PRO A 10 -22.53 -9.81 0.48
N ALA A 11 -22.57 -8.62 -0.11
CA ALA A 11 -22.15 -8.42 -1.50
C ALA A 11 -20.67 -8.77 -1.72
N HIS A 12 -19.79 -8.41 -0.78
CA HIS A 12 -18.38 -8.82 -0.79
C HIS A 12 -18.17 -10.29 -0.44
N ALA A 13 -19.19 -10.98 0.07
CA ALA A 13 -19.21 -12.42 0.23
C ALA A 13 -19.98 -13.12 -0.91
N GLY A 14 -20.25 -12.43 -2.02
CA GLY A 14 -20.97 -12.99 -3.19
C GLY A 14 -22.45 -13.27 -2.95
N VAL A 15 -23.08 -12.64 -1.95
CA VAL A 15 -24.49 -12.85 -1.62
C VAL A 15 -25.27 -11.55 -1.83
N PRO A 16 -26.10 -11.46 -2.88
CA PRO A 16 -27.05 -10.36 -3.01
C PRO A 16 -28.15 -10.51 -1.96
N LEU A 17 -28.79 -9.39 -1.57
CA LEU A 17 -29.89 -9.45 -0.59
C LEU A 17 -31.23 -9.81 -1.26
N THR A 18 -31.40 -9.51 -2.53
CA THR A 18 -32.55 -9.90 -3.35
C THR A 18 -32.08 -10.54 -4.64
N HIS A 19 -32.94 -11.35 -5.25
CA HIS A 19 -32.71 -11.90 -6.57
C HIS A 19 -34.05 -12.34 -7.16
N ARG A 20 -34.33 -11.99 -8.42
CA ARG A 20 -35.62 -12.24 -9.11
C ARG A 20 -36.15 -13.65 -8.95
N ASP A 21 -35.27 -14.66 -9.02
CA ASP A 21 -35.65 -16.07 -8.95
C ASP A 21 -35.66 -16.66 -7.52
N PHE A 22 -35.22 -15.89 -6.52
CA PHE A 22 -35.12 -16.36 -5.13
C PHE A 22 -36.01 -15.58 -4.16
N THR A 23 -35.94 -14.24 -4.16
CA THR A 23 -36.71 -13.40 -3.23
C THR A 23 -36.66 -11.92 -3.61
N SER A 24 -37.78 -11.22 -3.39
CA SER A 24 -37.92 -9.76 -3.45
C SER A 24 -37.90 -9.09 -2.06
N THR A 25 -37.77 -9.87 -0.99
CA THR A 25 -37.97 -9.40 0.39
C THR A 25 -36.69 -9.51 1.20
N VAL A 26 -36.34 -8.45 1.92
CA VAL A 26 -35.21 -8.42 2.85
C VAL A 26 -35.69 -7.96 4.21
N THR A 27 -35.38 -8.73 5.25
CA THR A 27 -35.65 -8.37 6.65
C THR A 27 -34.32 -8.16 7.37
N ILE A 28 -34.19 -7.05 8.08
CA ILE A 28 -32.98 -6.70 8.82
C ILE A 28 -33.32 -6.59 10.30
N VAL A 29 -32.62 -7.36 11.13
CA VAL A 29 -32.79 -7.36 12.59
C VAL A 29 -31.44 -7.30 13.29
N THR A 30 -31.45 -6.98 14.58
CA THR A 30 -30.25 -7.01 15.43
C THR A 30 -30.26 -8.26 16.29
N GLY A 31 -29.21 -9.07 16.22
CA GLY A 31 -29.04 -10.30 17.00
C GLY A 31 -28.56 -10.08 18.44
N HIS A 32 -28.61 -8.83 18.94
CA HIS A 32 -28.18 -8.43 20.27
C HIS A 32 -29.28 -7.63 20.98
N GLY A 33 -29.46 -7.89 22.28
CA GLY A 33 -30.16 -7.00 23.21
C GLY A 33 -29.14 -6.13 23.93
N GLN A 34 -29.23 -4.81 23.73
CA GLN A 34 -28.52 -3.71 24.43
C GLN A 34 -27.06 -3.94 24.89
N GLU A 35 -26.07 -3.45 24.14
CA GLU A 35 -24.82 -2.95 24.72
C GLU A 35 -24.95 -1.42 24.96
N PRO A 36 -24.21 -0.82 25.92
CA PRO A 36 -24.24 0.62 26.17
C PRO A 36 -23.93 1.40 24.89
N ASN A 37 -24.75 2.39 24.54
CA ASN A 37 -24.46 3.27 23.41
C ASN A 37 -23.48 4.36 23.86
N PRO A 38 -22.22 4.38 23.40
CA PRO A 38 -21.23 5.36 23.84
C PRO A 38 -21.53 6.79 23.35
N TYR A 39 -22.45 6.97 22.40
CA TYR A 39 -22.87 8.28 21.87
C TYR A 39 -24.12 8.82 22.57
N LEU A 40 -24.81 7.99 23.34
CA LEU A 40 -25.91 8.40 24.19
C LEU A 40 -25.42 8.14 25.62
N GLY A 41 -24.71 9.12 26.19
CA GLY A 41 -24.15 9.03 27.54
C GLY A 41 -25.17 8.40 28.50
N GLU A 42 -24.71 7.47 29.34
CA GLU A 42 -25.49 6.58 30.21
C GLU A 42 -26.96 7.00 30.40
N THR A 43 -27.81 6.65 29.44
CA THR A 43 -29.24 6.98 29.57
C THR A 43 -29.88 5.94 30.46
N ALA A 44 -30.05 6.32 31.72
CA ALA A 44 -31.14 5.88 32.57
C ALA A 44 -32.44 5.64 31.76
N GLY A 45 -33.09 4.50 31.99
CA GLY A 45 -34.52 4.34 31.67
C GLY A 45 -34.90 3.81 30.29
N ARG A 46 -34.01 3.20 29.49
CA ARG A 46 -34.48 2.47 28.30
C ARG A 46 -35.13 1.15 28.71
N ALA A 47 -36.47 1.10 28.66
CA ALA A 47 -37.23 -0.16 28.73
C ALA A 47 -36.57 -1.20 27.80
N ALA A 48 -36.41 -2.43 28.31
CA ALA A 48 -35.82 -3.52 27.53
C ALA A 48 -36.57 -3.63 26.20
N ARG A 49 -35.86 -3.39 25.09
CA ARG A 49 -36.46 -3.55 23.76
C ARG A 49 -36.85 -5.02 23.65
N PRO A 50 -38.11 -5.36 23.30
CA PRO A 50 -38.52 -6.75 23.24
C PRO A 50 -37.60 -7.53 22.29
N PRO A 51 -37.28 -8.79 22.61
CA PRO A 51 -36.46 -9.63 21.75
C PRO A 51 -37.11 -9.77 20.38
N VAL A 52 -36.31 -10.05 19.36
CA VAL A 52 -36.82 -10.33 18.01
C VAL A 52 -37.79 -11.51 18.09
N ASP A 53 -39.02 -11.31 17.62
CA ASP A 53 -39.98 -12.41 17.43
C ASP A 53 -39.60 -13.17 16.16
N TRP A 54 -38.78 -14.21 16.33
CA TRP A 54 -38.31 -15.06 15.25
C TRP A 54 -39.45 -15.80 14.52
N ALA A 55 -40.60 -16.02 15.18
CA ALA A 55 -41.76 -16.70 14.60
C ALA A 55 -42.57 -15.80 13.67
N ALA A 56 -42.53 -14.48 13.88
CA ALA A 56 -43.19 -13.49 13.04
C ALA A 56 -42.39 -13.13 11.77
N LEU A 57 -41.14 -13.57 11.64
CA LEU A 57 -40.31 -13.23 10.48
C LEU A 57 -40.71 -14.01 9.22
N PRO A 58 -40.72 -13.38 8.03
CA PRO A 58 -40.97 -14.06 6.77
C PRO A 58 -39.86 -15.07 6.47
N ARG A 59 -40.23 -16.29 6.10
CA ARG A 59 -39.31 -17.44 5.92
C ARG A 59 -38.84 -17.62 4.46
N ASP A 60 -39.54 -16.97 3.53
CA ASP A 60 -39.28 -16.95 2.08
C ASP A 60 -38.42 -15.75 1.63
N GLY A 61 -38.05 -14.89 2.58
CA GLY A 61 -37.18 -13.73 2.40
C GLY A 61 -35.68 -14.01 2.60
N THR A 62 -34.88 -12.97 2.39
CA THR A 62 -33.51 -12.90 2.94
C THR A 62 -33.57 -12.25 4.32
N LEU A 63 -33.05 -12.93 5.33
CA LEU A 63 -32.89 -12.39 6.69
C LEU A 63 -31.43 -12.00 6.92
N VAL A 64 -31.19 -10.72 7.24
CA VAL A 64 -29.88 -10.22 7.68
C VAL A 64 -29.94 -9.92 9.17
N VAL A 65 -29.04 -10.54 9.94
CA VAL A 65 -28.92 -10.33 11.39
C VAL A 65 -27.63 -9.58 11.69
N LEU A 66 -27.77 -8.29 11.96
CA LEU A 66 -26.68 -7.42 12.42
C LEU A 66 -26.27 -7.77 13.84
N MET A 67 -24.98 -7.65 14.15
CA MET A 67 -24.45 -7.90 15.50
C MET A 67 -24.78 -9.31 16.04
N GLY A 68 -25.12 -10.25 15.14
CA GLY A 68 -25.56 -11.59 15.51
C GLY A 68 -24.41 -12.58 15.71
N LEU A 69 -23.17 -12.23 15.34
CA LEU A 69 -22.09 -13.22 15.23
C LEU A 69 -21.79 -13.95 16.54
N LYS A 70 -21.70 -13.24 17.68
CA LYS A 70 -21.50 -13.84 19.01
C LYS A 70 -22.63 -14.80 19.39
N ASN A 71 -23.87 -14.47 18.97
CA ASN A 71 -25.09 -15.20 19.33
C ASN A 71 -25.56 -16.16 18.22
N GLY A 72 -24.75 -16.37 17.17
CA GLY A 72 -25.23 -16.97 15.93
C GLY A 72 -25.76 -18.40 16.08
N ALA A 73 -25.20 -19.19 16.99
CA ALA A 73 -25.72 -20.52 17.30
C ALA A 73 -27.11 -20.49 17.96
N ALA A 74 -27.35 -19.54 18.88
CA ALA A 74 -28.65 -19.37 19.53
C ALA A 74 -29.70 -18.81 18.57
N ILE A 75 -29.31 -17.89 17.68
CA ILE A 75 -30.16 -17.37 16.61
C ILE A 75 -30.56 -18.51 15.66
N ALA A 76 -29.62 -19.34 15.22
CA ALA A 76 -29.91 -20.48 14.35
C ALA A 76 -30.91 -21.46 15.00
N ALA A 77 -30.72 -21.78 16.28
CA ALA A 77 -31.66 -22.62 17.04
C ALA A 77 -33.06 -22.00 17.14
N SER A 78 -33.13 -20.67 17.32
CA SER A 78 -34.41 -19.94 17.39
C SER A 78 -35.16 -19.94 16.06
N LEU A 79 -34.44 -19.79 14.94
CA LEU A 79 -35.01 -19.87 13.59
C LEU A 79 -35.55 -21.29 13.30
N LEU A 80 -34.82 -22.34 13.67
CA LEU A 80 -35.30 -23.73 13.55
C LEU A 80 -36.58 -23.96 14.36
N LYS A 81 -36.61 -23.50 15.62
CA LYS A 81 -37.80 -23.58 16.48
C LYS A 81 -38.98 -22.78 15.90
N ALA A 82 -38.70 -21.67 15.23
CA ALA A 82 -39.68 -20.84 14.52
C ALA A 82 -40.15 -21.45 13.18
N GLY A 83 -39.73 -22.67 12.83
CA GLY A 83 -40.20 -23.39 11.65
C GLY A 83 -39.48 -23.03 10.35
N TRP A 84 -38.29 -22.41 10.41
CA TRP A 84 -37.46 -22.23 9.21
C TRP A 84 -36.97 -23.59 8.69
N PRO A 85 -36.94 -23.82 7.35
CA PRO A 85 -36.44 -25.07 6.80
C PRO A 85 -35.00 -25.36 7.24
N PRO A 86 -34.68 -26.56 7.76
CA PRO A 86 -33.33 -26.91 8.20
C PRO A 86 -32.27 -26.80 7.09
N SER A 87 -32.68 -26.96 5.82
CA SER A 87 -31.86 -26.83 4.63
C SER A 87 -31.58 -25.38 4.21
N THR A 88 -32.17 -24.38 4.88
CA THR A 88 -32.00 -22.96 4.54
C THR A 88 -30.51 -22.60 4.52
N PRO A 89 -29.97 -22.11 3.40
CA PRO A 89 -28.58 -21.68 3.36
C PRO A 89 -28.32 -20.50 4.30
N ALA A 90 -27.26 -20.60 5.10
CA ALA A 90 -26.84 -19.60 6.07
C ALA A 90 -25.37 -19.20 5.84
N LEU A 91 -25.08 -17.92 6.04
CA LEU A 91 -23.76 -17.32 5.89
C LEU A 91 -23.47 -16.45 7.11
N ALA A 92 -22.25 -16.55 7.63
CA ALA A 92 -21.67 -15.54 8.51
C ALA A 92 -20.55 -14.83 7.77
N VAL A 93 -20.49 -13.50 7.91
CA VAL A 93 -19.40 -12.67 7.40
C VAL A 93 -18.79 -11.92 8.57
N ALA A 94 -17.50 -12.12 8.82
CA ALA A 94 -16.71 -11.37 9.79
C ALA A 94 -15.70 -10.48 9.06
N SER A 95 -15.43 -9.30 9.60
CA SER A 95 -14.55 -8.28 8.98
C SER A 95 -14.93 -8.00 7.53
N GLY A 96 -16.23 -7.91 7.24
CA GLY A 96 -16.75 -7.72 5.89
C GLY A 96 -16.11 -6.53 5.18
N THR A 97 -15.84 -6.68 3.88
CA THR A 97 -15.14 -5.70 3.01
C THR A 97 -13.68 -5.41 3.36
N LEU A 98 -13.11 -6.04 4.39
CA LEU A 98 -11.70 -5.92 4.73
C LEU A 98 -10.89 -7.09 4.15
N PRO A 99 -9.58 -6.92 3.92
CA PRO A 99 -8.70 -8.00 3.48
C PRO A 99 -8.75 -9.23 4.41
N GLU A 100 -8.94 -9.02 5.71
CA GLU A 100 -9.12 -10.08 6.71
C GLU A 100 -10.55 -10.68 6.76
N GLN A 101 -11.42 -10.39 5.78
CA GLN A 101 -12.78 -10.93 5.73
C GLN A 101 -12.75 -12.46 5.81
N LYS A 102 -13.57 -13.01 6.70
CA LYS A 102 -13.77 -14.46 6.85
C LYS A 102 -15.24 -14.80 6.75
N THR A 103 -15.55 -15.89 6.07
CA THR A 103 -16.92 -16.36 5.89
C THR A 103 -17.08 -17.78 6.37
N ALA A 104 -18.25 -18.09 6.94
CA ALA A 104 -18.66 -19.45 7.23
C ALA A 104 -20.04 -19.72 6.63
N ARG A 105 -20.19 -20.80 5.87
CA ARG A 105 -21.44 -21.16 5.20
C ARG A 105 -21.86 -22.57 5.58
N ALA A 106 -23.15 -22.78 5.81
CA ALA A 106 -23.74 -24.09 6.04
C ALA A 106 -25.27 -24.03 5.90
N PRO A 107 -25.97 -25.17 5.78
CA PRO A 107 -27.39 -25.25 6.07
C PRO A 107 -27.69 -24.78 7.51
N LEU A 108 -28.87 -24.21 7.73
CA LEU A 108 -29.31 -23.69 9.02
C LEU A 108 -29.18 -24.72 10.15
N ALA A 109 -29.48 -26.00 9.86
CA ALA A 109 -29.33 -27.11 10.80
C ALA A 109 -27.93 -27.22 11.42
N ASP A 110 -26.89 -27.01 10.60
CA ASP A 110 -25.49 -27.21 10.98
C ASP A 110 -24.78 -25.90 11.35
N PHE A 111 -25.41 -24.77 11.08
CA PHE A 111 -24.78 -23.46 11.09
C PHE A 111 -24.17 -23.09 12.45
N GLY A 112 -24.85 -23.43 13.55
CA GLY A 112 -24.32 -23.20 14.89
C GLY A 112 -23.02 -23.96 15.18
N ALA A 113 -22.89 -25.19 14.70
CA ALA A 113 -21.67 -25.99 14.85
C ALA A 113 -20.54 -25.46 13.97
N VAL A 114 -20.86 -25.08 12.74
CA VAL A 114 -19.92 -24.48 11.78
C VAL A 114 -19.37 -23.15 12.31
N LEU A 115 -20.20 -22.30 12.89
CA LEU A 115 -19.76 -21.05 13.53
C LEU A 115 -18.75 -21.27 14.65
N ARG A 116 -19.01 -22.23 15.55
CA ARG A 116 -18.08 -22.57 16.64
C ARG A 116 -16.73 -23.05 16.12
N ARG A 117 -16.72 -23.85 15.05
CA ARG A 117 -15.49 -24.34 14.41
C ARG A 117 -14.74 -23.21 13.69
N ALA A 118 -15.45 -22.31 13.02
CA ALA A 118 -14.87 -21.21 12.25
C ALA A 118 -14.19 -20.13 13.12
N ARG A 119 -14.54 -20.04 14.42
CA ARG A 119 -13.96 -19.09 15.39
C ARG A 119 -13.93 -17.65 14.86
N LEU A 120 -15.01 -17.24 14.20
CA LEU A 120 -15.15 -15.89 13.66
C LEU A 120 -15.26 -14.88 14.80
N THR A 121 -14.49 -13.80 14.72
CA THR A 121 -14.50 -12.73 15.71
C THR A 121 -15.28 -11.53 15.19
N PRO A 122 -16.03 -10.81 16.05
CA PRO A 122 -16.66 -9.55 15.68
C PRO A 122 -15.64 -8.51 15.18
N PRO A 123 -16.06 -7.54 14.35
CA PRO A 123 -17.44 -7.31 13.89
C PRO A 123 -17.88 -8.28 12.79
N GLY A 124 -19.18 -8.61 12.75
CA GLY A 124 -19.76 -9.45 11.70
C GLY A 124 -21.28 -9.55 11.74
N LEU A 125 -21.85 -10.11 10.68
CA LEU A 125 -23.29 -10.31 10.51
C LEU A 125 -23.60 -11.72 10.02
N LEU A 126 -24.87 -12.10 10.10
CA LEU A 126 -25.40 -13.36 9.58
C LEU A 126 -26.40 -13.06 8.47
N VAL A 127 -26.47 -13.94 7.48
CA VAL A 127 -27.44 -13.90 6.38
C VAL A 127 -28.06 -15.27 6.24
N PHE A 128 -29.38 -15.34 6.15
CA PHE A 128 -30.14 -16.57 5.94
C PHE A 128 -31.05 -16.39 4.73
N GLY A 129 -31.15 -17.42 3.90
CA GLY A 129 -32.04 -17.44 2.75
C GLY A 129 -31.38 -18.03 1.50
N ARG A 130 -32.18 -18.33 0.50
CA ARG A 130 -31.74 -19.04 -0.72
C ARG A 130 -30.63 -18.30 -1.48
N VAL A 131 -30.60 -16.97 -1.42
CA VAL A 131 -29.56 -16.12 -2.03
C VAL A 131 -28.14 -16.44 -1.56
N VAL A 132 -27.98 -16.98 -0.34
CA VAL A 132 -26.66 -17.40 0.18
C VAL A 132 -26.03 -18.50 -0.69
N GLY A 133 -26.86 -19.34 -1.33
CA GLY A 133 -26.41 -20.37 -2.26
C GLY A 133 -25.70 -19.84 -3.50
N LEU A 134 -25.86 -18.55 -3.84
CA LEU A 134 -25.15 -17.90 -4.95
C LEU A 134 -23.69 -17.58 -4.61
N GLY A 135 -23.37 -17.52 -3.32
CA GLY A 135 -22.06 -17.14 -2.79
C GLY A 135 -20.86 -17.74 -3.54
N PRO A 136 -20.77 -19.08 -3.71
CA PRO A 136 -19.62 -19.68 -4.40
C PRO A 136 -19.41 -19.21 -5.83
N ARG A 137 -20.48 -18.85 -6.55
CA ARG A 137 -20.42 -18.39 -7.95
C ARG A 137 -20.12 -16.90 -8.07
N LEU A 138 -20.61 -16.10 -7.13
CA LEU A 138 -20.51 -14.64 -7.17
C LEU A 138 -19.40 -14.07 -6.28
N ASP A 139 -18.69 -14.91 -5.52
CA ASP A 139 -17.59 -14.44 -4.66
C ASP A 139 -16.41 -13.96 -5.50
N TRP A 140 -16.36 -12.65 -5.72
CA TRP A 140 -15.32 -11.96 -6.47
C TRP A 140 -14.22 -11.39 -5.56
N PHE A 141 -14.55 -11.10 -4.30
CA PHE A 141 -13.68 -10.37 -3.39
C PHE A 141 -12.62 -11.26 -2.77
N SER A 142 -13.00 -12.45 -2.29
CA SER A 142 -12.04 -13.39 -1.69
C SER A 142 -11.12 -14.06 -2.72
N ARG A 143 -11.52 -14.00 -4.00
CA ARG A 143 -10.77 -14.51 -5.15
C ARG A 143 -9.72 -13.55 -5.69
N ARG A 144 -9.60 -12.34 -5.14
CA ARG A 144 -8.57 -11.40 -5.59
C ARG A 144 -7.17 -11.98 -5.29
N PRO A 145 -6.16 -11.75 -6.15
CA PRO A 145 -4.87 -12.45 -6.08
C PRO A 145 -4.13 -12.33 -4.75
N LEU A 146 -4.28 -11.19 -4.07
CA LEU A 146 -3.60 -10.89 -2.80
C LEU A 146 -4.57 -10.86 -1.61
N PHE A 147 -5.77 -11.42 -1.75
CA PHE A 147 -6.77 -11.43 -0.68
C PHE A 147 -6.21 -12.06 0.60
N GLY A 148 -6.39 -11.37 1.72
CA GLY A 148 -5.90 -11.80 3.04
C GLY A 148 -4.40 -11.65 3.26
N LYS A 149 -3.63 -11.20 2.27
CA LYS A 149 -2.18 -10.95 2.42
C LYS A 149 -1.92 -9.61 3.06
N THR A 150 -1.00 -9.55 4.02
CA THR A 150 -0.53 -8.30 4.63
C THR A 150 0.84 -7.92 4.06
N VAL A 151 0.92 -6.77 3.39
CA VAL A 151 2.12 -6.27 2.72
C VAL A 151 2.64 -5.01 3.41
N LEU A 152 3.89 -5.06 3.87
CA LEU A 152 4.63 -3.90 4.35
C LEU A 152 5.17 -3.10 3.16
N VAL A 153 4.86 -1.81 3.06
CA VAL A 153 5.39 -0.93 2.00
C VAL A 153 6.41 0.04 2.58
N ALA A 154 7.70 -0.21 2.29
CA ALA A 154 8.82 0.62 2.74
C ALA A 154 9.17 1.67 1.68
N ARG A 155 8.35 2.72 1.58
CA ARG A 155 8.49 3.84 0.62
C ARG A 155 8.29 5.19 1.34
N PRO A 156 8.91 6.31 0.90
CA PRO A 156 8.58 7.63 1.43
C PRO A 156 7.06 7.90 1.43
N ALA A 157 6.54 8.55 2.48
CA ALA A 157 5.11 8.78 2.66
C ALA A 157 4.46 9.51 1.47
N ASP A 158 5.17 10.47 0.86
CA ASP A 158 4.69 11.23 -0.29
C ASP A 158 4.65 10.43 -1.61
N GLN A 159 5.11 9.18 -1.59
CA GLN A 159 5.22 8.33 -2.77
C GLN A 159 4.59 6.94 -2.58
N ALA A 160 4.16 6.56 -1.37
CA ALA A 160 3.60 5.23 -1.10
C ALA A 160 2.25 4.99 -1.79
N GLY A 161 1.41 6.02 -1.88
CA GLY A 161 0.01 5.95 -2.33
C GLY A 161 -0.26 5.08 -3.57
N PRO A 162 0.42 5.26 -4.72
CA PRO A 162 0.16 4.45 -5.92
C PRO A 162 0.40 2.94 -5.72
N LEU A 163 1.45 2.56 -4.99
CA LEU A 163 1.72 1.15 -4.71
C LEU A 163 0.70 0.57 -3.72
N THR A 164 0.35 1.35 -2.69
CA THR A 164 -0.68 0.99 -1.71
C THR A 164 -2.01 0.72 -2.38
N ALA A 165 -2.48 1.64 -3.23
CA ALA A 165 -3.75 1.50 -3.95
C ALA A 165 -3.77 0.23 -4.83
N LEU A 166 -2.72 -0.01 -5.63
CA LEU A 166 -2.65 -1.20 -6.49
C LEU A 166 -2.66 -2.50 -5.69
N LEU A 167 -2.01 -2.56 -4.54
CA LEU A 167 -2.03 -3.75 -3.67
C LEU A 167 -3.41 -3.98 -3.03
N GLU A 168 -4.07 -2.92 -2.56
CA GLU A 168 -5.42 -2.98 -1.97
C GLU A 168 -6.49 -3.36 -3.00
N GLU A 169 -6.38 -2.88 -4.24
CA GLU A 169 -7.22 -3.31 -5.37
C GLU A 169 -7.14 -4.82 -5.60
N ARG A 170 -5.97 -5.41 -5.37
CA ARG A 170 -5.73 -6.86 -5.46
C ARG A 170 -6.05 -7.61 -4.16
N GLY A 171 -6.64 -6.93 -3.18
CA GLY A 171 -7.16 -7.53 -1.95
C GLY A 171 -6.18 -7.59 -0.79
N ALA A 172 -4.98 -7.02 -0.93
CA ALA A 172 -4.01 -6.99 0.16
C ALA A 172 -4.39 -5.98 1.24
N ARG A 173 -3.98 -6.26 2.48
CA ARG A 173 -3.84 -5.26 3.54
C ARG A 173 -2.47 -4.62 3.44
N VAL A 174 -2.42 -3.30 3.28
CA VAL A 174 -1.15 -2.59 3.22
C VAL A 174 -0.83 -1.92 4.56
N VAL A 175 0.42 -2.06 5.00
CA VAL A 175 0.96 -1.31 6.12
C VAL A 175 2.10 -0.47 5.60
N GLU A 176 1.92 0.85 5.58
CA GLU A 176 2.96 1.77 5.15
C GLU A 176 4.01 1.97 6.23
N CYS A 177 5.28 1.95 5.83
CA CYS A 177 6.42 2.25 6.68
C CYS A 177 7.31 3.29 5.99
N PRO A 178 7.02 4.58 6.17
CA PRO A 178 7.88 5.65 5.67
C PRO A 178 9.19 5.66 6.44
N ALA A 179 10.19 4.94 5.92
CA ALA A 179 11.48 4.76 6.56
C ALA A 179 12.46 5.92 6.27
N ILE A 180 12.15 6.72 5.25
CA ILE A 180 12.92 7.90 4.88
C ILE A 180 11.97 9.05 4.53
N ARG A 181 12.44 10.28 4.75
CA ARG A 181 11.79 11.51 4.31
C ARG A 181 12.77 12.34 3.52
N VAL A 182 12.34 12.82 2.36
CA VAL A 182 13.08 13.82 1.59
C VAL A 182 12.77 15.19 2.19
N GLN A 183 13.78 15.85 2.73
CA GLN A 183 13.67 17.19 3.29
C GLN A 183 14.36 18.18 2.35
N PRO A 184 13.67 19.24 1.85
CA PRO A 184 14.31 20.26 1.04
C PRO A 184 15.35 21.04 1.86
N LEU A 185 16.39 21.51 1.17
CA LEU A 185 17.43 22.35 1.75
C LEU A 185 17.34 23.76 1.14
N ALA A 186 17.36 24.77 2.00
CA ALA A 186 17.46 26.15 1.54
C ALA A 186 18.87 26.40 0.97
N PRO A 187 19.01 27.15 -0.14
CA PRO A 187 20.32 27.51 -0.66
C PRO A 187 21.09 28.38 0.33
N SER A 188 22.39 28.12 0.50
CA SER A 188 23.33 28.96 1.26
C SER A 188 23.48 30.35 0.63
N ALA A 189 24.09 31.31 1.35
CA ALA A 189 24.32 32.65 0.79
C ALA A 189 25.12 32.63 -0.52
N ALA A 190 26.15 31.78 -0.61
CA ALA A 190 26.95 31.61 -1.81
C ALA A 190 26.14 30.97 -2.96
N GLN A 191 25.30 29.97 -2.65
CA GLN A 191 24.42 29.36 -3.63
C GLN A 191 23.36 30.33 -4.13
N ARG A 192 22.77 31.15 -3.26
CA ARG A 192 21.85 32.22 -3.65
C ARG A 192 22.52 33.21 -4.59
N ALA A 193 23.77 33.60 -4.33
CA ALA A 193 24.53 34.47 -5.22
C ALA A 193 24.75 33.81 -6.60
N ALA A 194 25.17 32.54 -6.62
CA ALA A 194 25.38 31.79 -7.86
C ALA A 194 24.08 31.59 -8.67
N LEU A 195 22.95 31.31 -7.99
CA LEU A 195 21.64 31.17 -8.62
C LEU A 195 21.09 32.49 -9.15
N ARG A 196 21.37 33.62 -8.48
CA ARG A 196 21.00 34.95 -8.97
C ARG A 196 21.81 35.37 -10.20
N ALA A 197 23.12 35.12 -10.19
CA ALA A 197 23.97 35.39 -11.35
C ALA A 197 23.66 34.45 -12.53
N PHE A 198 23.27 33.21 -12.21
CA PHE A 198 22.94 32.13 -13.14
C PHE A 198 23.91 31.99 -14.32
N ASP A 199 25.21 32.15 -14.05
CA ASP A 199 26.26 32.09 -15.07
C ASP A 199 26.78 30.65 -15.23
N PHE A 200 25.96 29.80 -15.86
CA PHE A 200 26.27 28.40 -16.11
C PHE A 200 26.08 28.03 -17.59
N ASP A 201 26.94 27.13 -18.08
CA ASP A 201 26.83 26.52 -19.41
C ASP A 201 25.91 25.29 -19.40
N GLY A 202 25.76 24.64 -18.24
CA GLY A 202 24.93 23.44 -18.10
C GLY A 202 24.45 23.18 -16.68
N VAL A 203 23.33 22.47 -16.58
CA VAL A 203 22.76 22.02 -15.30
C VAL A 203 22.55 20.52 -15.34
N LEU A 204 23.06 19.81 -14.33
CA LEU A 204 23.06 18.35 -14.26
C LEU A 204 22.03 17.84 -13.26
N PHE A 205 21.06 17.05 -13.71
CA PHE A 205 20.03 16.46 -12.86
C PHE A 205 20.17 14.95 -12.83
N THR A 206 20.32 14.40 -11.62
CA THR A 206 20.46 12.96 -11.44
C THR A 206 19.26 12.29 -10.78
N SER A 207 18.26 13.06 -10.35
CA SER A 207 17.02 12.49 -9.82
C SER A 207 15.83 13.43 -10.02
N VAL A 208 14.64 12.84 -10.07
CA VAL A 208 13.35 13.56 -10.07
C VAL A 208 13.24 14.52 -8.86
N ASN A 209 13.76 14.13 -7.69
CA ASN A 209 13.77 14.99 -6.50
C ASN A 209 14.65 16.23 -6.71
N ALA A 210 15.80 16.10 -7.37
CA ALA A 210 16.65 17.25 -7.67
C ALA A 210 15.92 18.23 -8.59
N VAL A 211 15.17 17.74 -9.59
CA VAL A 211 14.33 18.58 -10.46
C VAL A 211 13.26 19.29 -9.64
N ARG A 212 12.49 18.54 -8.84
CA ARG A 212 11.38 19.05 -8.03
C ARG A 212 11.81 20.17 -7.08
N TRP A 213 12.91 19.99 -6.36
CA TRP A 213 13.36 20.93 -5.34
C TRP A 213 14.24 22.06 -5.88
N ALA A 214 14.90 21.87 -7.03
CA ALA A 214 15.63 22.95 -7.67
C ALA A 214 14.70 23.91 -8.43
N ARG A 215 13.64 23.40 -9.08
CA ARG A 215 12.79 24.17 -9.99
C ARG A 215 12.26 25.50 -9.41
N PRO A 216 11.81 25.59 -8.14
CA PRO A 216 11.35 26.84 -7.56
C PRO A 216 12.43 27.94 -7.46
N HIS A 217 13.71 27.57 -7.54
CA HIS A 217 14.83 28.50 -7.47
C HIS A 217 15.52 28.74 -8.83
N LEU A 218 15.10 28.02 -9.88
CA LEU A 218 15.54 28.30 -11.25
C LEU A 218 14.72 29.45 -11.84
N PRO A 219 15.29 30.21 -12.80
CA PRO A 219 14.58 31.34 -13.37
C PRO A 219 13.22 30.92 -13.98
N PRO A 220 12.16 31.77 -13.87
CA PRO A 220 10.82 31.43 -14.37
C PRO A 220 10.79 31.07 -15.86
N ALA A 221 11.58 31.79 -16.67
CA ALA A 221 11.76 31.56 -18.11
C ALA A 221 12.63 30.33 -18.46
N GLY A 222 12.97 29.49 -17.48
CA GLY A 222 13.84 28.33 -17.65
C GLY A 222 15.30 28.62 -17.28
N ILE A 223 16.23 27.84 -17.82
CA ILE A 223 17.67 27.92 -17.50
C ILE A 223 18.46 28.80 -18.48
N GLY A 224 17.80 29.68 -19.22
CA GLY A 224 18.44 30.61 -20.16
C GLY A 224 19.29 29.89 -21.23
N ARG A 225 20.55 30.32 -21.39
CA ARG A 225 21.52 29.70 -22.31
C ARG A 225 22.06 28.35 -21.85
N ALA A 226 21.86 28.00 -20.58
CA ALA A 226 22.38 26.76 -20.02
C ALA A 226 21.65 25.56 -20.60
N ARG A 227 22.35 24.43 -20.72
CA ARG A 227 21.78 23.17 -21.21
C ARG A 227 21.49 22.21 -20.06
N ALA A 228 20.27 21.67 -19.97
CA ALA A 228 19.93 20.69 -18.95
C ALA A 228 20.34 19.28 -19.40
N TYR A 229 21.02 18.53 -18.54
CA TYR A 229 21.40 17.14 -18.78
C TYR A 229 20.76 16.26 -17.71
N ALA A 230 20.03 15.24 -18.15
CA ALA A 230 19.33 14.32 -17.28
C ALA A 230 20.06 12.98 -17.20
N VAL A 231 20.11 12.39 -16.01
CA VAL A 231 20.47 10.98 -15.84
C VAL A 231 19.21 10.16 -15.70
N GLY A 232 18.95 9.35 -16.71
CA GLY A 232 17.79 8.47 -16.83
C GLY A 232 16.55 9.14 -17.44
N PRO A 233 15.67 8.36 -18.11
CA PRO A 233 14.48 8.85 -18.79
C PRO A 233 13.50 9.56 -17.84
N LYS A 234 13.26 9.02 -16.65
CA LYS A 234 12.34 9.62 -15.66
C LYS A 234 12.76 11.03 -15.22
N THR A 235 14.06 11.28 -15.11
CA THR A 235 14.57 12.61 -14.77
C THR A 235 14.37 13.59 -15.93
N ALA A 236 14.54 13.11 -17.18
CA ALA A 236 14.28 13.91 -18.38
C ALA A 236 12.80 14.27 -18.50
N ASP A 237 11.90 13.33 -18.24
CA ASP A 237 10.45 13.57 -18.27
C ASP A 237 10.03 14.58 -17.20
N ALA A 238 10.60 14.49 -15.99
CA ALA A 238 10.37 15.47 -14.93
C ALA A 238 10.86 16.89 -15.33
N LEU A 239 11.98 17.01 -16.02
CA LEU A 239 12.48 18.28 -16.54
C LEU A 239 11.55 18.87 -17.60
N ARG A 240 11.10 18.04 -18.56
CA ARG A 240 10.16 18.45 -19.61
C ARG A 240 8.84 18.93 -19.00
N ALA A 241 8.29 18.18 -18.05
CA ALA A 241 7.08 18.57 -17.32
C ALA A 241 7.26 19.89 -16.53
N ALA A 242 8.49 20.18 -16.08
CA ALA A 242 8.83 21.44 -15.40
C ALA A 242 9.12 22.61 -16.37
N GLY A 243 8.96 22.41 -17.68
CA GLY A 243 9.24 23.40 -18.72
C GLY A 243 10.73 23.62 -18.99
N VAL A 244 11.60 22.67 -18.65
CA VAL A 244 13.05 22.77 -18.84
C VAL A 244 13.49 21.89 -20.04
N PRO A 245 13.97 22.48 -21.15
CA PRO A 245 14.47 21.71 -22.29
C PRO A 245 15.67 20.84 -21.91
N VAL A 246 15.62 19.56 -22.32
CA VAL A 246 16.67 18.57 -22.02
C VAL A 246 17.59 18.44 -23.21
N ALA A 247 18.86 18.83 -23.05
CA ALA A 247 19.88 18.78 -24.09
C ALA A 247 20.51 17.40 -24.27
N GLY A 248 20.40 16.53 -23.27
CA GLY A 248 20.92 15.17 -23.34
C GLY A 248 20.45 14.30 -22.18
N VAL A 249 20.24 13.01 -22.46
CA VAL A 249 19.78 12.02 -21.48
C VAL A 249 20.78 10.88 -21.43
N ALA A 250 21.48 10.73 -20.30
CA ALA A 250 22.37 9.61 -20.05
C ALA A 250 21.55 8.38 -19.60
N SER A 251 21.82 7.21 -20.18
CA SER A 251 21.13 5.96 -19.81
C SER A 251 21.60 5.38 -18.46
N GLU A 252 22.81 5.73 -18.00
CA GLU A 252 23.41 5.17 -16.78
C GLU A 252 23.89 6.24 -15.79
N TYR A 253 23.83 5.91 -14.50
CA TYR A 253 24.40 6.70 -13.39
C TYR A 253 25.92 6.51 -13.29
N ARG A 254 26.63 6.59 -14.41
CA ARG A 254 28.08 6.44 -14.50
C ARG A 254 28.71 7.55 -15.35
N ALA A 255 29.99 7.79 -15.13
CA ALA A 255 30.74 8.84 -15.80
C ALA A 255 30.73 8.68 -17.33
N GLU A 256 30.79 7.44 -17.81
CA GLU A 256 30.80 7.07 -19.23
C GLU A 256 29.50 7.45 -19.94
N GLY A 257 28.36 7.27 -19.26
CA GLY A 257 27.04 7.60 -19.82
C GLY A 257 26.86 9.11 -20.00
N LEU A 258 27.35 9.90 -19.03
CA LEU A 258 27.32 11.36 -19.14
C LEU A 258 28.31 11.90 -20.17
N ALA A 259 29.49 11.29 -20.30
CA ALA A 259 30.49 11.69 -21.28
C ALA A 259 29.95 11.73 -22.72
N ARG A 260 28.99 10.85 -23.05
CA ARG A 260 28.36 10.76 -24.38
C ARG A 260 27.38 11.89 -24.68
N VAL A 261 26.75 12.46 -23.65
CA VAL A 261 25.71 13.50 -23.81
C VAL A 261 26.23 14.89 -23.54
N LEU A 262 27.37 15.01 -22.85
CA LEU A 262 28.02 16.28 -22.56
C LEU A 262 28.83 16.80 -23.77
N PRO A 263 29.11 18.10 -23.83
CA PRO A 263 29.98 18.68 -24.86
C PRO A 263 31.37 18.05 -24.86
N LYS A 264 31.97 17.83 -26.04
CA LYS A 264 33.32 17.24 -26.19
C LYS A 264 34.41 18.03 -25.45
N ASN A 265 34.29 19.36 -25.39
CA ASN A 265 35.21 20.22 -24.65
C ASN A 265 34.53 20.80 -23.41
N LEU A 266 34.96 20.30 -22.25
CA LEU A 266 34.48 20.71 -20.93
C LEU A 266 35.40 21.73 -20.24
N LYS A 267 36.58 22.01 -20.80
CA LYS A 267 37.58 22.90 -20.20
C LYS A 267 37.02 24.30 -20.00
N GLY A 268 37.00 24.76 -18.75
CA GLY A 268 36.51 26.09 -18.36
C GLY A 268 34.99 26.24 -18.28
N ARG A 269 34.21 25.25 -18.71
CA ARG A 269 32.75 25.31 -18.66
C ARG A 269 32.23 25.24 -17.24
N LYS A 270 31.18 26.00 -16.93
CA LYS A 270 30.55 26.10 -15.61
C LYS A 270 29.30 25.23 -15.56
N PHE A 271 29.26 24.29 -14.63
CA PHE A 271 28.12 23.41 -14.43
C PHE A 271 27.50 23.61 -13.04
N LEU A 272 26.18 23.77 -12.98
CA LEU A 272 25.42 23.69 -11.75
C LEU A 272 24.95 22.25 -11.53
N PHE A 273 25.13 21.72 -10.32
CA PHE A 273 24.71 20.36 -10.00
C PHE A 273 23.77 20.32 -8.78
N PRO A 274 22.46 20.45 -9.00
CA PRO A 274 21.44 20.17 -8.00
C PRO A 274 21.44 18.68 -7.62
N ARG A 275 21.64 18.37 -6.34
CA ARG A 275 21.80 16.98 -5.86
C ARG A 275 21.29 16.76 -4.43
N ALA A 276 21.32 15.50 -4.02
CA ALA A 276 21.23 15.15 -2.60
C ALA A 276 22.49 15.62 -1.86
N GLU A 277 22.32 16.03 -0.59
CA GLU A 277 23.42 16.34 0.33
C GLU A 277 24.45 15.21 0.39
N ALA A 278 24.01 13.96 0.59
CA ALA A 278 24.85 12.76 0.64
C ALA A 278 25.14 12.12 -0.74
N GLY A 279 25.10 12.89 -1.84
CA GLY A 279 25.37 12.37 -3.18
C GLY A 279 26.78 11.76 -3.32
N ARG A 280 27.00 10.92 -4.34
CA ARG A 280 28.33 10.39 -4.66
C ARG A 280 29.15 11.39 -5.47
N ASP A 281 30.46 11.42 -5.23
CA ASP A 281 31.35 12.40 -5.88
C ASP A 281 32.00 11.92 -7.18
N VAL A 282 31.71 10.68 -7.59
CA VAL A 282 32.27 10.08 -8.82
C VAL A 282 32.03 10.97 -10.03
N LEU A 283 30.82 11.53 -10.18
CA LEU A 283 30.48 12.43 -11.27
C LEU A 283 31.26 13.75 -11.20
N ILE A 284 31.44 14.28 -9.99
CA ILE A 284 32.13 15.56 -9.76
C ILE A 284 33.58 15.42 -10.20
N ARG A 285 34.26 14.38 -9.70
CA ARG A 285 35.66 14.10 -10.04
C ARG A 285 35.85 13.88 -11.54
N PHE A 286 34.89 13.25 -12.22
CA PHE A 286 34.93 13.10 -13.68
C PHE A 286 34.89 14.45 -14.41
N LEU A 287 33.94 15.32 -14.04
CA LEU A 287 33.78 16.63 -14.68
C LEU A 287 34.97 17.55 -14.41
N GLU A 288 35.47 17.57 -13.17
CA GLU A 288 36.64 18.35 -12.77
C GLU A 288 37.91 17.87 -13.48
N LYS A 289 38.10 16.54 -13.61
CA LYS A 289 39.22 15.97 -14.38
C LYS A 289 39.16 16.34 -15.87
N ALA A 290 37.95 16.53 -16.41
CA ALA A 290 37.75 17.02 -17.78
C ALA A 290 37.89 18.56 -17.91
N GLY A 291 38.22 19.26 -16.82
CA GLY A 291 38.47 20.70 -16.79
C GLY A 291 37.24 21.58 -16.58
N ALA A 292 36.08 21.01 -16.25
CA ALA A 292 34.88 21.77 -15.93
C ALA A 292 34.94 22.35 -14.50
N ARG A 293 34.27 23.49 -14.29
CA ARG A 293 34.01 24.05 -12.96
C ARG A 293 32.62 23.63 -12.51
N VAL A 294 32.53 22.88 -11.40
CA VAL A 294 31.25 22.35 -10.92
C VAL A 294 30.83 23.06 -9.63
N THR A 295 29.65 23.68 -9.65
CA THR A 295 29.01 24.24 -8.47
C THR A 295 28.01 23.24 -7.90
N LEU A 296 28.32 22.72 -6.71
CA LEU A 296 27.44 21.79 -6.00
C LEU A 296 26.32 22.53 -5.29
N TRP A 297 25.10 22.02 -5.48
CA TRP A 297 23.93 22.56 -4.82
C TRP A 297 23.11 21.42 -4.20
N PRO A 298 23.34 21.11 -2.91
CA PRO A 298 22.44 20.26 -2.14
C PRO A 298 21.05 20.91 -2.07
N VAL A 299 20.06 20.33 -2.77
CA VAL A 299 18.67 20.84 -2.79
C VAL A 299 17.75 20.05 -1.89
N TYR A 300 18.19 18.87 -1.45
CA TYR A 300 17.49 18.07 -0.45
C TYR A 300 18.46 17.18 0.32
N ARG A 301 18.02 16.73 1.49
CA ARG A 301 18.63 15.63 2.24
C ARG A 301 17.63 14.52 2.47
N THR A 302 18.12 13.30 2.54
CA THR A 302 17.31 12.14 2.92
C THR A 302 17.49 11.90 4.41
N VAL A 303 16.43 12.12 5.17
CA VAL A 303 16.41 11.89 6.62
C VAL A 303 15.84 10.50 6.88
N ARG A 304 16.54 9.69 7.66
CA ARG A 304 16.01 8.41 8.14
C ARG A 304 14.96 8.68 9.21
N LEU A 305 13.81 8.04 9.08
CA LEU A 305 12.76 8.05 10.09
C LEU A 305 12.88 6.78 10.94
N ALA A 306 12.54 6.89 12.22
CA ALA A 306 12.46 5.71 13.07
C ALA A 306 11.33 4.80 12.57
N THR A 307 11.62 3.51 12.41
CA THR A 307 10.60 2.51 12.07
C THR A 307 9.50 2.53 13.14
N PRO A 308 8.21 2.71 12.77
CA PRO A 308 7.13 2.75 13.74
C PRO A 308 7.10 1.51 14.66
N PRO A 309 6.81 1.65 15.97
CA PRO A 309 6.76 0.52 16.89
C PRO A 309 5.82 -0.60 16.44
N ALA A 310 4.70 -0.27 15.80
CA ALA A 310 3.76 -1.24 15.25
C ALA A 310 4.39 -2.10 14.13
N VAL A 311 5.16 -1.49 13.22
CA VAL A 311 5.89 -2.19 12.16
C VAL A 311 6.99 -3.07 12.76
N ARG A 312 7.75 -2.56 13.73
CA ARG A 312 8.78 -3.34 14.42
C ARG A 312 8.19 -4.58 15.11
N ARG A 313 7.08 -4.42 15.84
CA ARG A 313 6.37 -5.54 16.46
C ARG A 313 5.80 -6.50 15.42
N GLY A 314 5.25 -5.98 14.32
CA GLY A 314 4.72 -6.80 13.23
C GLY A 314 5.79 -7.66 12.56
N LEU A 315 6.96 -7.09 12.30
CA LEU A 315 8.12 -7.81 11.75
C LEU A 315 8.62 -8.89 12.72
N ALA A 316 8.63 -8.62 14.03
CA ALA A 316 9.07 -9.59 15.03
C ALA A 316 8.06 -10.71 15.30
N ALA A 317 6.79 -10.48 15.01
CA ALA A 317 5.68 -11.40 15.24
C ALA A 317 5.15 -12.06 13.95
N ASP A 318 5.95 -12.07 12.88
CA ASP A 318 5.65 -12.73 11.60
C ASP A 318 4.28 -12.33 11.02
N ARG A 319 3.93 -11.03 11.11
CA ARG A 319 2.61 -10.51 10.70
C ARG A 319 2.55 -10.03 9.25
N PHE A 320 3.63 -10.15 8.48
CA PHE A 320 3.71 -9.68 7.11
C PHE A 320 3.96 -10.86 6.18
N ASP A 321 3.11 -11.00 5.15
CA ASP A 321 3.33 -11.99 4.09
C ASP A 321 4.42 -11.52 3.12
N ALA A 322 4.54 -10.20 2.92
CA ALA A 322 5.61 -9.60 2.13
C ALA A 322 6.03 -8.21 2.64
N ALA A 323 7.25 -7.80 2.28
CA ALA A 323 7.79 -6.46 2.47
C ALA A 323 8.34 -5.92 1.15
N ALA A 324 7.74 -4.84 0.65
CA ALA A 324 8.06 -4.17 -0.61
C ALA A 324 9.02 -3.00 -0.42
N PHE A 325 10.12 -3.02 -1.16
CA PHE A 325 11.18 -2.02 -1.11
C PHE A 325 11.41 -1.38 -2.48
N THR A 326 11.29 -0.06 -2.54
CA THR A 326 11.45 0.71 -3.79
C THR A 326 12.85 1.30 -3.98
N SER A 327 13.76 1.12 -3.02
CA SER A 327 15.17 1.51 -3.17
C SER A 327 16.04 0.84 -2.12
N SER A 328 17.35 0.73 -2.40
CA SER A 328 18.34 0.32 -1.40
C SER A 328 18.29 1.17 -0.13
N SER A 329 18.00 2.48 -0.25
CA SER A 329 17.92 3.36 0.91
C SER A 329 16.76 3.02 1.85
N THR A 330 15.63 2.51 1.35
CA THR A 330 14.53 2.07 2.23
C THR A 330 14.83 0.72 2.87
N VAL A 331 15.55 -0.17 2.18
CA VAL A 331 16.07 -1.42 2.76
C VAL A 331 16.97 -1.10 3.96
N GLU A 332 17.96 -0.23 3.77
CA GLU A 332 18.89 0.16 4.85
C GLU A 332 18.17 0.84 6.02
N ALA A 333 17.17 1.67 5.74
CA ALA A 333 16.44 2.38 6.78
C ALA A 333 15.57 1.44 7.63
N VAL A 334 14.89 0.46 7.02
CA VAL A 334 14.01 -0.47 7.74
C VAL A 334 14.80 -1.60 8.42
N LEU A 335 15.78 -2.18 7.71
CA LEU A 335 16.47 -3.40 8.13
C LEU A 335 17.83 -3.14 8.77
N GLY A 336 18.50 -2.03 8.42
CA GLY A 336 19.87 -1.77 8.88
C GLY A 336 20.01 -1.61 10.40
N GLY A 337 18.94 -1.19 11.08
CA GLY A 337 18.89 -1.13 12.55
C GLY A 337 18.59 -2.47 13.23
N LEU A 338 18.34 -3.55 12.48
CA LEU A 338 18.00 -4.87 13.03
C LEU A 338 19.23 -5.78 13.09
N ALA A 339 19.34 -6.56 14.17
CA ALA A 339 20.37 -7.58 14.30
C ALA A 339 20.28 -8.61 13.14
N PRO A 340 21.41 -9.14 12.64
CA PRO A 340 21.41 -10.11 11.53
C PRO A 340 20.50 -11.32 11.75
N ALA A 341 20.42 -11.84 12.99
CA ALA A 341 19.54 -12.94 13.34
C ALA A 341 18.05 -12.58 13.18
N ALA A 342 17.66 -11.37 13.61
CA ALA A 342 16.29 -10.88 13.44
C ALA A 342 15.92 -10.70 11.97
N ARG A 343 16.85 -10.19 11.15
CA ARG A 343 16.64 -10.06 9.69
C ARG A 343 16.43 -11.41 9.02
N ARG A 344 17.24 -12.41 9.34
CA ARG A 344 17.08 -13.77 8.81
C ARG A 344 15.71 -14.36 9.18
N LYS A 345 15.31 -14.25 10.45
CA LYS A 345 14.01 -14.71 10.92
C LYS A 345 12.85 -14.06 10.15
N ILE A 346 12.91 -12.75 9.91
CA ILE A 346 11.89 -12.05 9.11
C ILE A 346 11.74 -12.71 7.72
N PHE A 347 12.84 -13.04 7.06
CA PHE A 347 12.81 -13.60 5.70
C PHE A 347 12.50 -15.10 5.64
N GLU A 348 12.30 -15.78 6.78
CA GLU A 348 11.76 -17.15 6.81
C GLU A 348 10.26 -17.16 6.50
N THR A 349 9.54 -16.12 6.92
CA THR A 349 8.08 -16.02 6.82
C THR A 349 7.63 -14.91 5.86
N THR A 350 8.40 -13.83 5.76
CA THR A 350 8.08 -12.65 4.96
C THR A 350 8.84 -12.65 3.64
N ARG A 351 8.12 -12.57 2.52
CA ARG A 351 8.74 -12.42 1.19
C ARG A 351 9.32 -11.02 1.01
N ALA A 352 10.51 -10.92 0.44
CA ALA A 352 11.12 -9.63 0.12
C ALA A 352 10.76 -9.25 -1.32
N LEU A 353 10.10 -8.12 -1.54
CA LEU A 353 9.79 -7.63 -2.88
C LEU A 353 10.67 -6.42 -3.20
N SER A 354 11.38 -6.47 -4.33
CA SER A 354 12.27 -5.41 -4.77
C SER A 354 11.80 -4.80 -6.10
N ILE A 355 12.01 -3.49 -6.26
CA ILE A 355 11.75 -2.79 -7.52
C ILE A 355 12.80 -3.08 -8.62
N GLY A 356 13.89 -3.77 -8.31
CA GLY A 356 14.94 -4.07 -9.29
C GLY A 356 16.31 -4.44 -8.70
N PRO A 357 17.31 -4.66 -9.58
CA PRO A 357 18.55 -5.39 -9.25
C PRO A 357 19.39 -4.78 -8.12
N LEU A 358 19.47 -3.45 -8.06
CA LEU A 358 20.25 -2.77 -7.01
C LEU A 358 19.61 -2.96 -5.63
N THR A 359 18.28 -2.85 -5.55
CA THR A 359 17.52 -3.09 -4.32
C THR A 359 17.61 -4.56 -3.91
N SER A 360 17.50 -5.50 -4.86
CA SER A 360 17.71 -6.92 -4.62
C SER A 360 19.09 -7.24 -4.06
N LYS A 361 20.14 -6.63 -4.61
CA LYS A 361 21.51 -6.78 -4.09
C LYS A 361 21.59 -6.35 -2.63
N THR A 362 20.99 -5.21 -2.28
CA THR A 362 20.92 -4.74 -0.89
C THR A 362 20.13 -5.71 -0.02
N LEU A 363 18.95 -6.18 -0.46
CA LEU A 363 18.14 -7.15 0.29
C LEU A 363 18.90 -8.44 0.58
N ARG A 364 19.64 -8.99 -0.40
CA ARG A 364 20.49 -10.17 -0.20
C ARG A 364 21.57 -9.93 0.85
N ALA A 365 22.22 -8.76 0.85
CA ALA A 365 23.19 -8.39 1.87
C ALA A 365 22.57 -8.28 3.28
N HIS A 366 21.25 -8.02 3.37
CA HIS A 366 20.49 -8.02 4.61
C HIS A 366 19.85 -9.39 4.95
N GLY A 367 20.17 -10.45 4.20
CA GLY A 367 19.74 -11.81 4.49
C GLY A 367 18.48 -12.28 3.76
N ALA A 368 17.98 -11.52 2.77
CA ALA A 368 16.89 -11.99 1.93
C ALA A 368 17.36 -13.17 1.05
N GLY A 369 16.72 -14.32 1.20
CA GLY A 369 17.06 -15.58 0.54
C GLY A 369 16.06 -15.98 -0.55
N ARG A 370 15.57 -17.24 -0.47
CA ARG A 370 14.69 -17.85 -1.48
C ARG A 370 13.36 -17.10 -1.71
N GLY A 371 12.87 -16.36 -0.71
CA GLY A 371 11.64 -15.57 -0.80
C GLY A 371 11.80 -14.18 -1.45
N LEU A 372 12.97 -13.86 -2.03
CA LEU A 372 13.20 -12.60 -2.73
C LEU A 372 12.54 -12.61 -4.11
N VAL A 373 11.58 -11.73 -4.31
CA VAL A 373 10.89 -11.45 -5.56
C VAL A 373 11.43 -10.14 -6.13
N GLU A 374 11.98 -10.19 -7.34
CA GLU A 374 12.47 -9.01 -8.06
C GLU A 374 11.50 -8.64 -9.18
N ALA A 375 11.07 -7.37 -9.21
CA ALA A 375 10.26 -6.84 -10.30
C ALA A 375 11.05 -6.80 -11.62
N ARG A 376 10.39 -7.12 -12.73
CA ARG A 376 10.99 -7.09 -14.09
C ARG A 376 11.27 -5.66 -14.57
N GLY A 377 10.45 -4.70 -14.12
CA GLY A 377 10.58 -3.28 -14.45
C GLY A 377 10.69 -2.41 -13.19
N ALA A 378 11.35 -1.27 -13.32
CA ALA A 378 11.51 -0.30 -12.24
C ALA A 378 10.24 0.57 -12.04
N THR A 379 9.07 -0.07 -11.91
CA THR A 379 7.76 0.56 -11.74
C THR A 379 6.97 -0.12 -10.62
N VAL A 380 5.93 0.54 -10.10
CA VAL A 380 5.11 -0.03 -9.02
C VAL A 380 4.21 -1.15 -9.52
N GLU A 381 3.73 -1.03 -10.76
CA GLU A 381 2.91 -2.01 -11.46
C GLU A 381 3.67 -3.33 -11.62
N SER A 382 4.94 -3.26 -12.06
CA SER A 382 5.77 -4.45 -12.19
C SER A 382 6.07 -5.11 -10.84
N MET A 383 6.10 -4.35 -9.75
CA MET A 383 6.25 -4.92 -8.40
C MET A 383 5.00 -5.71 -8.00
N VAL A 384 3.81 -5.17 -8.24
CA VAL A 384 2.54 -5.85 -7.93
C VAL A 384 2.40 -7.13 -8.76
N GLU A 385 2.63 -7.07 -10.07
CA GLU A 385 2.58 -8.26 -10.95
C GLU A 385 3.57 -9.35 -10.51
N ALA A 386 4.79 -8.96 -10.12
CA ALA A 386 5.79 -9.91 -9.65
C ALA A 386 5.36 -10.58 -8.34
N LEU A 387 4.69 -9.82 -7.47
CA LEU A 387 4.19 -10.31 -6.20
C LEU A 387 2.99 -11.27 -6.39
N GLU A 388 2.07 -10.96 -7.31
CA GLU A 388 0.94 -11.83 -7.67
C GLU A 388 1.42 -13.18 -8.17
N LYS A 389 2.33 -13.18 -9.16
CA LYS A 389 2.93 -14.41 -9.71
C LYS A 389 3.69 -15.24 -8.69
N ALA A 390 4.10 -14.62 -7.59
CA ALA A 390 4.80 -15.32 -6.52
C ALA A 390 3.85 -16.10 -5.60
N TRP A 391 2.54 -15.79 -5.63
CA TRP A 391 1.48 -16.42 -4.83
C TRP A 391 0.46 -17.24 -5.63
N GLU A 392 0.43 -17.09 -6.96
CA GLU A 392 -0.05 -18.15 -7.86
C GLU A 392 0.77 -19.43 -7.65
#